data_AF-A0A429JQ93-F1
#
_entry.id   AF-A0A429JQ93-F1
#
_cell.length_a   1.000
_cell.length_b   1.000
_cell.length_c   1.000
_cell.angle_alpha   90.00
_cell.angle_beta   90.00
_cell.angle_gamma   90.00
#
_symmetry.space_group_name_H-M   'P 1'
#
loop_
_entity.id
_entity.type
_entity.pdbx_description
1 polymer ?
#
loop_
_entity_poly.entity_id
_entity_poly.type
_entity_poly.pdbx_seq_one_letter_code
_entity_poly.pdbx_strand_id
1 'polypeptide(L)'
;MDLELRHLKTIRTIADAGSLTKAAAQLGLAQPALSAQLKRIERTLGGKLFERGRFGVRPTALGEFVLERARVVLPAISELQQEAVRFGSAGSRMTGFRLGGTHGPLLGGLVDRLATAHPGVPVTTFTTWSEREIAASVAAGRLDFALIGACGEAPAPEPQRLSWREIAVDPVFVMLADRHPLAGRREIGLAELATEAWADVPGDGCFADCFTLACARAGFTPARVYETDTASCIHLVQVGRAAGLCRATLPPTPGMVTRPLAGTPLTWRHLVGWHPATPAANSAAEVVAQARAAHADAAARSESYTRWLADHRTAAGAGPMPDGAGPQSSGHEEADPGPPKPTGYPGPPGDIHNIPQKDN
;
A
#
# COMPACT_ATOMS: atom_id res chain seq x y z
N MET A 1 27.42 -8.10 -30.94
CA MET A 1 26.29 -7.58 -30.14
C MET A 1 26.65 -7.86 -28.71
N ASP A 2 26.77 -6.81 -27.90
CA ASP A 2 27.04 -6.96 -26.48
C ASP A 2 25.75 -7.30 -25.73
N LEU A 3 25.91 -8.00 -24.61
CA LEU A 3 24.80 -8.31 -23.73
C LEU A 3 24.41 -7.04 -22.94
N GLU A 4 23.13 -6.71 -22.95
CA GLU A 4 22.59 -5.51 -22.30
C GLU A 4 21.49 -5.90 -21.31
N LEU A 5 21.16 -5.01 -20.37
CA LEU A 5 20.11 -5.26 -19.37
C LEU A 5 18.75 -5.55 -19.99
N ARG A 6 18.41 -4.92 -21.12
CA ARG A 6 17.16 -5.23 -21.86
C ARG A 6 17.11 -6.67 -22.35
N HIS A 7 18.26 -7.28 -22.65
CA HIS A 7 18.35 -8.69 -23.06
C HIS A 7 18.08 -9.61 -21.87
N LEU A 8 18.62 -9.30 -20.69
CA LEU A 8 18.32 -10.06 -19.46
C LEU A 8 16.84 -9.96 -19.08
N LYS A 9 16.23 -8.77 -19.19
CA LYS A 9 14.77 -8.58 -19.00
C LYS A 9 13.98 -9.44 -19.99
N THR A 10 14.37 -9.44 -21.26
CA THR A 10 13.73 -10.26 -22.32
C THR A 10 13.79 -11.75 -21.99
N ILE A 11 14.95 -12.26 -21.57
CA ILE A 11 15.13 -13.67 -21.18
C ILE A 11 14.22 -14.03 -20.00
N ARG A 12 14.19 -13.18 -18.95
CA ARG A 12 13.30 -13.38 -17.80
C ARG A 12 11.83 -13.41 -18.20
N THR A 13 11.38 -12.47 -19.02
CA THR A 13 9.98 -12.42 -19.49
C THR A 13 9.60 -13.67 -20.30
N ILE A 14 10.52 -14.22 -21.11
CA ILE A 14 10.28 -15.47 -21.84
C ILE A 14 10.12 -16.65 -20.87
N ALA A 15 10.97 -16.72 -19.84
CA ALA A 15 10.89 -17.78 -18.82
C ALA A 15 9.60 -17.69 -18.00
N ASP A 16 9.26 -16.50 -17.50
CA ASP A 16 8.07 -16.25 -16.68
C ASP A 16 6.78 -16.54 -17.46
N ALA A 17 6.72 -16.22 -18.75
CA ALA A 17 5.55 -16.45 -19.59
C ALA A 17 5.39 -17.90 -20.07
N GLY A 18 6.46 -18.70 -20.07
CA GLY A 18 6.50 -20.08 -20.61
C GLY A 18 6.15 -20.21 -22.10
N SER A 19 5.99 -19.08 -22.81
CA SER A 19 5.55 -19.01 -24.20
C SER A 19 6.09 -17.75 -24.87
N LEU A 20 6.71 -17.91 -26.03
CA LEU A 20 7.20 -16.78 -26.83
C LEU A 20 6.07 -15.86 -27.30
N THR A 21 4.89 -16.39 -27.57
CA THR A 21 3.75 -15.56 -27.98
C THR A 21 3.25 -14.70 -26.82
N LYS A 22 3.12 -15.29 -25.62
CA LYS A 22 2.73 -14.55 -24.41
C LYS A 22 3.80 -13.52 -24.01
N ALA A 23 5.07 -13.91 -24.06
CA ALA A 23 6.18 -13.00 -23.77
C ALA A 23 6.25 -11.84 -24.78
N ALA A 24 6.01 -12.10 -26.07
CA ALA A 24 5.98 -11.04 -27.08
C ALA A 24 4.84 -10.04 -26.82
N ALA A 25 3.66 -10.53 -26.44
CA ALA A 25 2.55 -9.67 -26.04
C ALA A 25 2.88 -8.81 -24.82
N GLN A 26 3.49 -9.40 -23.78
CA GLN A 26 3.93 -8.65 -22.58
C GLN A 26 5.00 -7.59 -22.88
N LEU A 27 5.85 -7.84 -23.88
CA LEU A 27 6.92 -6.91 -24.29
C LEU A 27 6.45 -5.90 -25.36
N GLY A 28 5.21 -5.97 -25.83
CA GLY A 28 4.70 -5.11 -26.92
C GLY A 28 5.39 -5.36 -28.27
N LEU A 29 5.85 -6.59 -28.52
CA LEU A 29 6.57 -6.98 -29.73
C LEU A 29 5.77 -8.00 -30.56
N ALA A 30 6.02 -8.02 -31.87
CA ALA A 30 5.61 -9.15 -32.69
C ALA A 30 6.43 -10.40 -32.34
N GLN A 31 5.79 -11.57 -32.27
CA GLN A 31 6.47 -12.83 -31.93
C GLN A 31 7.69 -13.15 -32.82
N PRO A 32 7.69 -12.89 -34.15
CA PRO A 32 8.87 -13.08 -34.99
C PRO A 32 10.04 -12.17 -34.56
N ALA A 33 9.76 -10.93 -34.15
CA ALA A 33 10.77 -9.98 -33.69
C ALA A 33 11.42 -10.45 -32.38
N LEU A 34 10.61 -10.93 -31.43
CA LEU A 34 11.11 -11.53 -30.20
C LEU A 34 11.96 -12.78 -30.48
N SER A 35 11.51 -13.66 -31.38
CA SER A 35 12.27 -14.86 -31.75
C SER A 35 13.61 -14.51 -32.42
N ALA A 36 13.66 -13.44 -33.23
CA ALA A 36 14.90 -12.98 -33.85
C ALA A 36 15.85 -12.32 -32.83
N GLN A 37 15.32 -11.60 -31.84
CA GLN A 37 16.09 -11.06 -30.72
C GLN A 37 16.67 -12.19 -29.86
N LEU A 38 15.87 -13.19 -29.50
CA LEU A 38 16.32 -14.34 -28.72
C LEU A 38 17.47 -15.08 -29.43
N LYS A 39 17.33 -15.39 -30.73
CA LYS A 39 18.40 -16.04 -31.51
C LYS A 39 19.71 -15.24 -31.52
N ARG A 40 19.63 -13.90 -31.53
CA ARG A 40 20.83 -13.04 -31.45
C ARG A 40 21.48 -13.12 -30.08
N ILE A 41 20.69 -13.09 -29.01
CA ILE A 41 21.15 -13.25 -27.63
C ILE A 41 21.82 -14.62 -27.45
N GLU A 42 21.17 -15.70 -27.90
CA GLU A 42 21.70 -17.07 -27.85
C GLU A 42 23.04 -17.19 -28.58
N ARG A 43 23.19 -16.53 -29.73
CA ARG A 43 24.45 -16.49 -30.47
C ARG A 43 25.54 -15.75 -29.70
N THR A 44 25.22 -14.62 -29.08
CA THR A 44 26.17 -13.87 -28.23
C THR A 44 26.61 -14.69 -27.02
N LEU A 45 25.72 -15.49 -26.45
CA LEU A 45 25.98 -16.31 -25.26
C LEU A 45 26.53 -17.71 -25.58
N GLY A 46 26.70 -18.05 -26.86
CA GLY A 46 27.31 -19.30 -27.29
C GLY A 46 26.40 -20.53 -27.20
N GLY A 47 25.10 -20.38 -26.98
CA GLY A 47 24.20 -21.53 -26.83
C GLY A 47 22.72 -21.17 -26.76
N LYS A 48 21.87 -22.17 -26.98
CA LYS A 48 20.42 -22.03 -26.81
C LYS A 48 20.10 -21.83 -25.32
N LEU A 49 19.32 -20.80 -25.02
CA LEU A 49 18.84 -20.55 -23.67
C LEU A 49 17.53 -21.29 -23.40
N PHE A 50 16.77 -21.59 -24.45
CA PHE A 50 15.48 -22.25 -24.31
C PHE A 50 15.30 -23.40 -25.30
N GLU A 51 14.62 -24.44 -24.84
CA GLU A 51 14.04 -25.50 -25.65
C GLU A 51 12.56 -25.25 -25.88
N ARG A 52 12.12 -25.53 -27.12
CA ARG A 52 10.71 -25.44 -27.51
C ARG A 52 10.16 -26.85 -27.62
N GLY A 53 9.04 -27.11 -26.98
CA GLY A 53 8.36 -28.40 -27.05
C GLY A 53 6.85 -28.27 -27.00
N ARG A 54 6.17 -29.42 -26.96
CA ARG A 54 4.69 -29.50 -26.89
C ARG A 54 4.09 -28.78 -25.67
N PHE A 55 4.88 -28.55 -24.63
CA PHE A 55 4.48 -27.89 -23.38
C PHE A 55 4.94 -26.43 -23.27
N GLY A 56 5.34 -25.81 -24.38
CA GLY A 56 5.81 -24.43 -24.40
C GLY A 56 7.33 -24.31 -24.41
N VAL A 57 7.82 -23.26 -23.76
CA VAL A 57 9.24 -22.86 -23.76
C VAL A 57 9.83 -23.15 -22.38
N ARG A 58 10.92 -23.92 -22.34
CA ARG A 58 11.63 -24.25 -21.09
C ARG A 58 13.10 -23.86 -21.18
N PRO A 59 13.72 -23.37 -20.10
CA PRO A 59 15.13 -23.03 -20.11
C PRO A 59 16.00 -24.28 -20.25
N THR A 60 17.13 -24.15 -20.95
CA THR A 60 18.22 -25.14 -20.95
C THR A 60 19.07 -24.97 -19.70
N ALA A 61 20.09 -25.82 -19.49
CA ALA A 61 21.07 -25.61 -18.42
C ALA A 61 21.76 -24.23 -18.53
N LEU A 62 22.09 -23.79 -19.75
CA LEU A 62 22.63 -22.45 -19.98
C LEU A 62 21.58 -21.36 -19.69
N GLY A 63 20.33 -21.59 -20.08
CA GLY A 63 19.20 -20.72 -19.76
C GLY A 63 19.01 -20.53 -18.26
N GLU A 64 19.01 -21.61 -17.49
CA GLU A 64 18.88 -21.58 -16.03
C GLU A 64 20.04 -20.81 -15.38
N PHE A 65 21.28 -21.05 -15.80
CA PHE A 65 22.44 -20.29 -15.32
C PHE A 65 22.29 -18.79 -15.58
N VAL A 66 21.89 -18.40 -16.81
CA VAL A 66 21.71 -16.99 -17.16
C VAL A 66 20.54 -16.38 -16.38
N LEU A 67 19.45 -17.12 -16.17
CA LEU A 67 18.31 -16.69 -15.36
C LEU A 67 18.71 -16.48 -13.89
N GLU A 68 19.50 -17.38 -13.31
CA GLU A 68 20.03 -17.24 -11.96
C GLU A 68 20.88 -15.98 -11.82
N ARG A 69 21.76 -15.69 -12.78
CA ARG A 69 22.54 -14.45 -12.79
C ARG A 69 21.66 -13.21 -13.01
N ALA A 70 20.66 -13.29 -13.87
CA ALA A 70 19.71 -12.20 -14.08
C ALA A 70 18.89 -11.88 -12.81
N ARG A 71 18.56 -12.89 -11.99
CA ARG A 71 17.89 -12.71 -10.69
C ARG A 71 18.75 -11.92 -9.69
N VAL A 72 20.06 -11.86 -9.85
CA VAL A 72 20.96 -11.05 -9.01
C VAL A 72 21.20 -9.67 -9.61
N VAL A 73 21.52 -9.60 -10.91
CA VAL A 73 21.92 -8.33 -11.56
C VAL A 73 20.74 -7.37 -11.73
N LEU A 74 19.57 -7.86 -12.12
CA LEU A 74 18.42 -6.98 -12.41
C LEU A 74 17.92 -6.24 -11.14
N PRO A 75 17.82 -6.90 -9.96
CA PRO A 75 17.53 -6.19 -8.72
C PRO A 75 18.62 -5.19 -8.33
N ALA A 76 19.90 -5.56 -8.43
CA ALA A 76 21.01 -4.68 -8.04
C ALA A 76 21.06 -3.39 -8.88
N ILE A 77 20.82 -3.48 -10.20
CA ILE A 77 20.72 -2.29 -11.05
C ILE A 77 19.48 -1.47 -10.71
N SER A 78 18.36 -2.14 -10.41
CA SER A 78 17.15 -1.44 -10.00
C SER A 78 17.40 -0.68 -8.70
N GLU A 79 18.02 -1.31 -7.69
CA GLU A 79 18.42 -0.65 -6.43
C GLU A 79 19.35 0.53 -6.69
N LEU A 80 20.40 0.37 -7.50
CA LEU A 80 21.31 1.47 -7.86
C LEU A 80 20.56 2.65 -8.47
N GLN A 81 19.64 2.41 -9.42
CA GLN A 81 18.85 3.47 -10.02
C GLN A 81 17.96 4.17 -9.00
N GLN A 82 17.35 3.40 -8.08
CA GLN A 82 16.53 3.94 -7.00
C GLN A 82 17.38 4.78 -6.04
N GLU A 83 18.54 4.28 -5.63
CA GLU A 83 19.48 4.98 -4.76
C GLU A 83 20.04 6.25 -5.41
N ALA A 84 20.36 6.23 -6.70
CA ALA A 84 20.83 7.41 -7.42
C ALA A 84 19.76 8.52 -7.48
N VAL A 85 18.50 8.14 -7.76
CA VAL A 85 17.36 9.08 -7.71
C VAL A 85 17.20 9.65 -6.29
N ARG A 86 17.31 8.81 -5.26
CA ARG A 86 17.24 9.24 -3.85
C ARG A 86 18.39 10.15 -3.48
N PHE A 87 19.62 9.85 -3.89
CA PHE A 87 20.80 10.65 -3.61
C PHE A 87 20.70 12.05 -4.22
N GLY A 88 20.22 12.15 -5.48
CA GLY A 88 19.92 13.45 -6.09
C GLY A 88 18.79 14.22 -5.40
N SER A 89 17.95 13.52 -4.63
CA SER A 89 16.84 14.11 -3.86
C SER A 89 17.20 14.38 -2.39
N ALA A 90 18.31 13.83 -1.89
CA ALA A 90 18.76 13.96 -0.52
C ALA A 90 19.32 15.38 -0.29
N GLY A 91 18.46 16.27 0.19
CA GLY A 91 18.73 17.70 0.35
C GLY A 91 17.71 18.59 -0.37
N SER A 92 16.88 18.03 -1.23
CA SER A 92 15.78 18.75 -1.86
C SER A 92 14.60 18.85 -0.89
N ARG A 93 14.03 20.06 -0.77
CA ARG A 93 12.77 20.27 -0.05
C ARG A 93 11.66 19.53 -0.82
N MET A 94 10.75 18.88 -0.11
CA MET A 94 9.62 18.22 -0.75
C MET A 94 8.84 19.26 -1.58
N THR A 95 8.70 19.02 -2.88
CA THR A 95 8.06 19.94 -3.83
C THR A 95 6.57 19.65 -4.03
N GLY A 96 6.07 18.58 -3.40
CA GLY A 96 4.72 18.05 -3.59
C GLY A 96 4.53 16.75 -2.83
N PHE A 97 3.29 16.29 -2.73
CA PHE A 97 2.95 14.96 -2.23
C PHE A 97 2.61 14.04 -3.40
N ARG A 98 3.41 13.00 -3.63
CA ARG A 98 3.09 11.94 -4.62
C ARG A 98 2.56 10.72 -3.88
N LEU A 99 1.24 10.57 -3.88
CA LEU A 99 0.54 9.53 -3.13
C LEU A 99 0.23 8.33 -4.04
N GLY A 100 0.75 7.16 -3.68
CA GLY A 100 0.27 5.89 -4.21
C GLY A 100 -0.85 5.36 -3.34
N GLY A 101 -1.90 4.79 -3.92
CA GLY A 101 -2.86 4.07 -3.12
C GLY A 101 -3.66 3.04 -3.88
N THR A 102 -4.06 1.99 -3.15
CA THR A 102 -5.14 1.13 -3.63
C THR A 102 -6.41 1.97 -3.62
N HIS A 103 -7.16 1.94 -4.72
CA HIS A 103 -8.46 2.59 -4.88
C HIS A 103 -9.30 2.63 -3.57
N GLY A 104 -9.97 3.75 -3.29
CA GLY A 104 -10.84 3.87 -2.13
C GLY A 104 -11.01 5.30 -1.60
N PRO A 105 -12.03 5.54 -0.75
CA PRO A 105 -12.39 6.88 -0.28
C PRO A 105 -11.30 7.54 0.60
N LEU A 106 -10.44 6.73 1.23
CA LEU A 106 -9.39 7.24 2.11
C LEU A 106 -8.32 8.04 1.36
N LEU A 107 -7.96 7.63 0.14
CA LEU A 107 -6.99 8.37 -0.68
C LEU A 107 -7.54 9.75 -1.04
N GLY A 108 -8.82 9.82 -1.46
CA GLY A 108 -9.47 11.10 -1.77
C GLY A 108 -9.53 12.03 -0.55
N GLY A 109 -9.89 11.50 0.63
CA GLY A 109 -9.90 12.28 1.87
C GLY A 109 -8.51 12.76 2.31
N LEU A 110 -7.47 11.96 2.09
CA LEU A 110 -6.09 12.37 2.35
C LEU A 110 -5.64 13.48 1.39
N VAL A 111 -5.99 13.38 0.10
CA VAL A 111 -5.70 14.42 -0.90
C VAL A 111 -6.33 15.75 -0.51
N ASP A 112 -7.62 15.74 -0.17
CA ASP A 112 -8.37 16.94 0.25
C ASP A 112 -7.72 17.61 1.47
N ARG A 113 -7.36 16.81 2.48
CA ARG A 113 -6.73 17.29 3.70
C ARG A 113 -5.33 17.86 3.47
N LEU A 114 -4.50 17.20 2.66
CA LEU A 114 -3.16 17.69 2.35
C LEU A 114 -3.19 18.95 1.49
N ALA A 115 -4.10 19.01 0.50
CA ALA A 115 -4.29 20.20 -0.33
C ALA A 115 -4.77 21.41 0.51
N THR A 116 -5.62 21.17 1.51
CA THR A 116 -6.09 22.21 2.44
C THR A 116 -4.99 22.65 3.41
N ALA A 117 -4.22 21.71 3.97
CA ALA A 117 -3.15 22.01 4.91
C ALA A 117 -1.94 22.70 4.26
N HIS A 118 -1.70 22.45 2.96
CA HIS A 118 -0.57 23.00 2.22
C HIS A 118 -1.02 23.71 0.92
N PRO A 119 -1.66 24.89 1.00
CA PRO A 119 -2.05 25.64 -0.18
C PRO A 119 -0.84 25.96 -1.06
N GLY A 120 -0.90 25.58 -2.34
CA GLY A 120 0.18 25.79 -3.32
C GLY A 120 1.20 24.65 -3.42
N VAL A 121 1.09 23.60 -2.61
CA VAL A 121 1.88 22.38 -2.74
C VAL A 121 1.09 21.36 -3.58
N PRO A 122 1.60 20.89 -4.74
CA PRO A 122 0.89 19.94 -5.58
C PRO A 122 0.74 18.59 -4.87
N VAL A 123 -0.48 18.04 -4.89
CA VAL A 123 -0.78 16.67 -4.48
C VAL A 123 -1.13 15.87 -5.73
N THR A 124 -0.38 14.81 -6.01
CA THR A 124 -0.60 13.92 -7.15
C THR A 124 -0.91 12.52 -6.66
N THR A 125 -1.70 11.79 -7.44
CA THR A 125 -2.10 10.43 -7.09
C THR A 125 -1.70 9.42 -8.17
N PHE A 126 -1.35 8.22 -7.74
CA PHE A 126 -1.17 7.05 -8.58
C PHE A 126 -2.00 5.91 -7.97
N THR A 127 -2.95 5.39 -8.75
CA THR A 127 -3.83 4.31 -8.30
C THR A 127 -3.64 3.08 -9.16
N THR A 128 -3.53 1.94 -8.49
CA THR A 128 -3.42 0.61 -9.08
C THR A 128 -4.04 -0.38 -8.11
N TRP A 129 -4.37 -1.57 -8.61
CA TRP A 129 -4.85 -2.70 -7.83
C TRP A 129 -3.71 -3.43 -7.10
N SER A 130 -2.46 -3.14 -7.46
CA SER A 130 -1.27 -3.81 -6.92
C SER A 130 -0.66 -3.05 -5.74
N GLU A 131 -0.77 -3.62 -4.54
CA GLU A 131 -0.08 -3.12 -3.34
C GLU A 131 1.43 -3.19 -3.52
N ARG A 132 1.91 -4.22 -4.24
CA ARG A 132 3.34 -4.42 -4.53
C ARG A 132 3.89 -3.36 -5.48
N GLU A 133 3.12 -2.97 -6.50
CA GLU A 133 3.52 -1.91 -7.44
C GLU A 133 3.62 -0.54 -6.74
N ILE A 134 2.68 -0.25 -5.83
CA ILE A 134 2.71 0.96 -5.01
C ILE A 134 3.94 0.95 -4.12
N ALA A 135 4.17 -0.14 -3.38
CA ALA A 135 5.33 -0.28 -2.50
C ALA A 135 6.66 -0.15 -3.27
N ALA A 136 6.78 -0.82 -4.41
CA ALA A 136 7.97 -0.74 -5.26
C ALA A 136 8.19 0.67 -5.82
N SER A 137 7.13 1.44 -6.05
CA SER A 137 7.23 2.82 -6.53
C SER A 137 7.62 3.81 -5.43
N VAL A 138 7.19 3.57 -4.18
CA VAL A 138 7.68 4.31 -3.00
C VAL A 138 9.13 3.97 -2.70
N ALA A 139 9.48 2.67 -2.71
CA ALA A 139 10.87 2.24 -2.59
C ALA A 139 11.71 2.92 -3.68
N ALA A 140 11.23 2.96 -4.92
CA ALA A 140 11.95 3.61 -5.99
C ALA A 140 12.02 5.15 -5.94
N GLY A 141 11.38 5.80 -4.97
CA GLY A 141 11.32 7.27 -4.87
C GLY A 141 10.47 7.93 -5.97
N ARG A 142 9.68 7.14 -6.72
CA ARG A 142 8.70 7.66 -7.70
C ARG A 142 7.44 8.19 -7.02
N LEU A 143 7.11 7.61 -5.87
CA LEU A 143 6.05 8.05 -4.96
C LEU A 143 6.68 8.38 -3.61
N ASP A 144 6.05 9.28 -2.87
CA ASP A 144 6.50 9.70 -1.54
C ASP A 144 5.86 8.83 -0.45
N PHE A 145 4.56 8.54 -0.61
CA PHE A 145 3.77 7.76 0.35
C PHE A 145 2.94 6.69 -0.35
N ALA A 146 2.80 5.55 0.30
CA ALA A 146 1.87 4.49 -0.04
C ALA A 146 0.70 4.52 0.93
N LEU A 147 -0.52 4.42 0.43
CA LEU A 147 -1.74 4.19 1.20
C LEU A 147 -2.38 2.89 0.73
N ILE A 148 -2.13 1.81 1.46
CA ILE A 148 -2.60 0.47 1.08
C ILE A 148 -3.48 -0.14 2.17
N GLY A 149 -4.16 -1.21 1.80
CA GLY A 149 -4.85 -2.08 2.72
C GLY A 149 -4.10 -3.38 2.97
N ALA A 150 -4.41 -4.07 4.06
CA ALA A 150 -3.98 -5.45 4.29
C ALA A 150 -5.05 -6.18 5.11
N CYS A 151 -5.38 -7.41 4.73
CA CYS A 151 -6.30 -8.25 5.50
C CYS A 151 -5.63 -8.77 6.78
N GLY A 152 -6.32 -8.66 7.92
CA GLY A 152 -5.88 -9.27 9.19
C GLY A 152 -4.41 -8.99 9.51
N GLU A 153 -3.63 -10.04 9.80
CA GLU A 153 -2.22 -9.91 10.17
C GLU A 153 -1.24 -10.00 8.99
N ALA A 154 -1.73 -9.88 7.75
CA ALA A 154 -0.87 -9.99 6.58
C ALA A 154 0.30 -8.98 6.65
N PRO A 155 1.53 -9.41 6.31
CA PRO A 155 2.69 -8.54 6.37
C PRO A 155 2.60 -7.45 5.30
N ALA A 156 3.03 -6.24 5.67
CA ALA A 156 3.17 -5.15 4.72
C ALA A 156 4.25 -5.47 3.67
N PRO A 157 4.12 -4.99 2.42
CA PRO A 157 5.10 -5.22 1.37
C PRO A 157 6.43 -4.46 1.62
N GLU A 158 7.53 -5.04 1.15
CA GLU A 158 8.90 -4.53 1.31
C GLU A 158 9.26 -4.03 2.73
N PRO A 159 8.99 -4.81 3.80
CA PRO A 159 9.12 -4.34 5.18
C PRO A 159 10.58 -4.04 5.59
N GLN A 160 11.57 -4.52 4.84
CA GLN A 160 12.98 -4.21 5.06
C GLN A 160 13.40 -2.86 4.47
N ARG A 161 12.63 -2.31 3.53
CA ARG A 161 12.96 -1.05 2.81
C ARG A 161 12.03 0.09 3.16
N LEU A 162 10.80 -0.20 3.57
CA LEU A 162 9.76 0.79 3.85
C LEU A 162 9.38 0.80 5.32
N SER A 163 9.17 2.00 5.84
CA SER A 163 8.53 2.23 7.13
C SER A 163 7.01 2.25 6.94
N TRP A 164 6.30 1.48 7.75
CA TRP A 164 4.84 1.39 7.72
C TRP A 164 4.22 1.87 9.04
N ARG A 165 3.08 2.56 8.95
CA ARG A 165 2.23 2.91 10.09
C ARG A 165 0.79 2.55 9.81
N GLU A 166 0.19 1.91 10.80
CA GLU A 166 -1.24 1.65 10.80
C GLU A 166 -2.02 2.93 11.13
N ILE A 167 -3.04 3.19 10.33
CA ILE A 167 -3.93 4.34 10.44
C ILE A 167 -5.20 3.93 11.18
N ALA A 168 -5.78 2.80 10.80
CA ALA A 168 -6.99 2.25 11.37
C ALA A 168 -7.12 0.76 11.01
N VAL A 169 -7.97 0.06 11.76
CA VAL A 169 -8.44 -1.28 11.44
C VAL A 169 -9.96 -1.23 11.37
N ASP A 170 -10.53 -1.56 10.22
CA ASP A 170 -12.00 -1.61 10.08
C ASP A 170 -12.47 -3.04 9.87
N PRO A 171 -13.68 -3.37 10.37
CA PRO A 171 -14.40 -4.54 9.90
C PRO A 171 -14.67 -4.43 8.39
N VAL A 172 -14.76 -5.58 7.73
CA VAL A 172 -15.27 -5.68 6.36
C VAL A 172 -16.78 -5.89 6.44
N PHE A 173 -17.51 -5.07 5.70
CA PHE A 173 -18.97 -5.14 5.59
C PHE A 173 -19.36 -5.79 4.26
N VAL A 174 -20.64 -6.13 4.15
CA VAL A 174 -21.26 -6.50 2.87
C VAL A 174 -22.09 -5.34 2.34
N MET A 175 -22.02 -5.10 1.04
CA MET A 175 -22.94 -4.25 0.31
C MET A 175 -23.97 -5.10 -0.45
N LEU A 176 -25.23 -4.71 -0.35
CA LEU A 176 -26.38 -5.38 -0.95
C LEU A 176 -27.28 -4.35 -1.64
N ALA A 177 -28.08 -4.79 -2.60
CA ALA A 177 -29.20 -3.97 -3.09
C ALA A 177 -30.12 -3.57 -1.92
N ASP A 178 -30.67 -2.37 -1.94
CA ASP A 178 -31.62 -1.91 -0.92
C ASP A 178 -32.89 -2.79 -0.81
N ARG A 179 -33.29 -3.42 -1.91
CA ARG A 179 -34.40 -4.38 -2.00
C ARG A 179 -34.03 -5.83 -1.63
N HIS A 180 -32.77 -6.10 -1.28
CA HIS A 180 -32.34 -7.45 -0.90
C HIS A 180 -33.08 -7.92 0.37
N PRO A 181 -33.48 -9.21 0.51
CA PRO A 181 -34.21 -9.69 1.69
C PRO A 181 -33.48 -9.42 3.02
N LEU A 182 -32.15 -9.47 3.01
CA LEU A 182 -31.31 -9.18 4.18
C LEU A 182 -30.98 -7.69 4.38
N ALA A 183 -31.40 -6.80 3.48
CA ALA A 183 -31.10 -5.37 3.56
C ALA A 183 -31.61 -4.72 4.85
N GLY A 184 -32.73 -5.18 5.40
CA GLY A 184 -33.29 -4.66 6.65
C GLY A 184 -32.58 -5.11 7.92
N ARG A 185 -31.65 -6.08 7.85
CA ARG A 185 -30.97 -6.64 9.04
C ARG A 185 -29.99 -5.63 9.62
N ARG A 186 -29.74 -5.68 10.93
CA ARG A 186 -28.70 -4.86 11.59
C ARG A 186 -27.30 -5.39 11.30
N GLU A 187 -27.16 -6.71 11.24
CA GLU A 187 -25.94 -7.46 11.00
C GLU A 187 -26.33 -8.77 10.31
N ILE A 188 -25.45 -9.30 9.46
CA ILE A 188 -25.71 -10.47 8.61
C ILE A 188 -24.67 -11.55 8.91
N GLY A 189 -25.11 -12.78 9.16
CA GLY A 189 -24.21 -13.93 9.21
C GLY A 189 -23.67 -14.23 7.81
N LEU A 190 -22.36 -14.44 7.67
CA LEU A 190 -21.74 -14.71 6.36
C LEU A 190 -22.36 -15.94 5.67
N ALA A 191 -22.78 -16.95 6.44
CA ALA A 191 -23.48 -18.14 5.93
C ALA A 191 -24.87 -17.85 5.33
N GLU A 192 -25.54 -16.76 5.73
CA GLU A 192 -26.83 -16.34 5.15
C GLU A 192 -26.69 -15.88 3.68
N LEU A 193 -25.45 -15.62 3.23
CA LEU A 193 -25.11 -15.20 1.87
C LEU A 193 -24.51 -16.33 1.02
N ALA A 194 -24.61 -17.59 1.49
CA ALA A 194 -23.95 -18.73 0.84
C ALA A 194 -24.40 -18.96 -0.61
N THR A 195 -25.63 -18.58 -0.95
CA THR A 195 -26.21 -18.75 -2.29
C THR A 195 -26.00 -17.54 -3.21
N GLU A 196 -25.47 -16.44 -2.68
CA GLU A 196 -25.27 -15.21 -3.45
C GLU A 196 -24.12 -15.36 -4.46
N ALA A 197 -24.25 -14.66 -5.58
CA ALA A 197 -23.09 -14.34 -6.40
C ALA A 197 -22.35 -13.16 -5.75
N TRP A 198 -21.03 -13.12 -5.92
CA TRP A 198 -20.17 -12.09 -5.35
C TRP A 198 -19.58 -11.24 -6.47
N ALA A 199 -19.42 -9.94 -6.22
CA ALA A 199 -18.62 -9.05 -7.04
C ALA A 199 -17.37 -8.65 -6.25
N ASP A 200 -16.21 -8.84 -6.86
CA ASP A 200 -14.91 -8.51 -6.30
C ASP A 200 -14.13 -7.63 -7.28
N VAL A 201 -13.13 -6.94 -6.76
CA VAL A 201 -12.31 -6.03 -7.53
C VAL A 201 -10.88 -6.57 -7.59
N PRO A 202 -10.20 -6.55 -8.75
CA PRO A 202 -8.87 -7.13 -8.89
C PRO A 202 -7.89 -6.65 -7.80
N GLY A 203 -6.95 -7.50 -7.43
CA GLY A 203 -5.87 -7.14 -6.49
C GLY A 203 -4.85 -8.25 -6.34
N ASP A 204 -3.61 -7.89 -6.02
CA ASP A 204 -2.54 -8.84 -5.68
C ASP A 204 -2.33 -9.00 -4.17
N GLY A 205 -3.23 -8.40 -3.39
CA GLY A 205 -3.31 -8.53 -1.94
C GLY A 205 -3.93 -9.86 -1.51
N CYS A 206 -3.84 -10.17 -0.21
CA CYS A 206 -4.33 -11.43 0.37
C CYS A 206 -5.86 -11.48 0.58
N PHE A 207 -6.61 -10.49 0.09
CA PHE A 207 -8.02 -10.33 0.43
C PHE A 207 -8.91 -11.47 -0.10
N ALA A 208 -8.71 -11.88 -1.35
CA ALA A 208 -9.49 -12.96 -1.96
C ALA A 208 -9.31 -14.29 -1.22
N ASP A 209 -8.08 -14.59 -0.79
CA ASP A 209 -7.76 -15.76 0.02
C ASP A 209 -8.39 -15.68 1.41
N CYS A 210 -8.29 -14.51 2.06
CA CYS A 210 -8.96 -14.24 3.33
C CYS A 210 -10.48 -14.46 3.24
N PHE A 211 -11.11 -13.93 2.19
CA PHE A 211 -12.53 -14.07 1.97
C PHE A 211 -12.93 -15.52 1.74
N THR A 212 -12.21 -16.24 0.87
CA THR A 212 -12.43 -17.66 0.62
C THR A 212 -12.33 -18.47 1.91
N LEU A 213 -11.33 -18.18 2.75
CA LEU A 213 -11.17 -18.82 4.06
C LEU A 213 -12.30 -18.49 5.03
N ALA A 214 -12.78 -17.23 5.03
CA ALA A 214 -13.91 -16.82 5.85
C ALA A 214 -15.20 -17.54 5.45
N CYS A 215 -15.46 -17.68 4.15
CA CYS A 215 -16.58 -18.48 3.64
C CYS A 215 -16.47 -19.95 4.05
N ALA A 216 -15.28 -20.55 3.88
CA ALA A 216 -15.06 -21.94 4.28
C ALA A 216 -15.31 -22.17 5.77
N ARG A 217 -14.86 -21.24 6.64
CA ARG A 217 -15.16 -21.25 8.08
C ARG A 217 -16.65 -21.08 8.38
N ALA A 218 -17.36 -20.32 7.55
CA ALA A 218 -18.82 -20.17 7.62
C ALA A 218 -19.59 -21.35 7.00
N GLY A 219 -18.89 -22.38 6.49
CA GLY A 219 -19.49 -23.61 5.99
C GLY A 219 -19.89 -23.59 4.51
N PHE A 220 -19.38 -22.66 3.70
CA PHE A 220 -19.67 -22.63 2.26
C PHE A 220 -18.48 -22.17 1.41
N THR A 221 -18.57 -22.41 0.10
CA THR A 221 -17.66 -21.85 -0.90
C THR A 221 -18.44 -20.90 -1.81
N PRO A 222 -17.93 -19.69 -2.11
CA PRO A 222 -18.63 -18.75 -2.99
C PRO A 222 -18.97 -19.38 -4.34
N ALA A 223 -20.24 -19.40 -4.73
CA ALA A 223 -20.67 -20.10 -5.93
C ALA A 223 -20.17 -19.43 -7.22
N ARG A 224 -20.18 -18.09 -7.25
CA ARG A 224 -19.76 -17.27 -8.39
C ARG A 224 -19.12 -15.99 -7.88
N VAL A 225 -17.97 -15.60 -8.46
CA VAL A 225 -17.30 -14.33 -8.20
C VAL A 225 -17.07 -13.61 -9.53
N TYR A 226 -17.67 -12.44 -9.69
CA TYR A 226 -17.42 -11.53 -10.80
C TYR A 226 -16.23 -10.66 -10.46
N GLU A 227 -15.12 -10.83 -11.16
CA GLU A 227 -13.98 -9.93 -11.06
C GLU A 227 -14.18 -8.76 -12.03
N THR A 228 -14.30 -7.54 -11.50
CA THR A 228 -14.65 -6.36 -12.30
C THR A 228 -14.15 -5.08 -11.65
N ASP A 229 -14.21 -3.93 -12.33
CA ASP A 229 -13.83 -2.64 -11.75
C ASP A 229 -14.84 -2.17 -10.68
N THR A 230 -14.49 -1.14 -9.89
CA THR A 230 -15.38 -0.61 -8.82
C THR A 230 -16.76 -0.19 -9.33
N ALA A 231 -16.85 0.47 -10.49
CA ALA A 231 -18.12 0.99 -10.99
C ALA A 231 -19.05 -0.16 -11.42
N SER A 232 -18.50 -1.15 -12.11
CA SER A 232 -19.19 -2.37 -12.49
C SER A 232 -19.60 -3.20 -11.26
N CYS A 233 -18.76 -3.29 -10.24
CA CYS A 233 -19.06 -3.94 -8.97
C CYS A 233 -20.27 -3.28 -8.27
N ILE A 234 -20.25 -1.95 -8.14
CA ILE A 234 -21.38 -1.16 -7.60
C ILE A 234 -22.66 -1.42 -8.41
N HIS A 235 -22.58 -1.39 -9.74
CA HIS A 235 -23.74 -1.64 -10.60
C HIS A 235 -24.35 -3.02 -10.36
N LEU A 236 -23.53 -4.08 -10.32
CA LEU A 236 -23.99 -5.46 -10.08
C LEU A 236 -24.71 -5.60 -8.73
N VAL A 237 -24.25 -4.88 -7.71
CA VAL A 237 -24.92 -4.85 -6.41
C VAL A 237 -26.23 -4.06 -6.48
N GLN A 238 -26.26 -2.87 -7.09
CA GLN A 238 -27.49 -2.07 -7.27
C GLN A 238 -28.59 -2.84 -8.00
N VAL A 239 -28.23 -3.61 -9.03
CA VAL A 239 -29.19 -4.42 -9.79
C VAL A 239 -29.55 -5.75 -9.09
N GLY A 240 -28.96 -6.06 -7.93
CA GLY A 240 -29.22 -7.28 -7.17
C GLY A 240 -28.72 -8.54 -7.85
N ARG A 241 -27.67 -8.42 -8.68
CA ARG A 241 -27.03 -9.55 -9.36
C ARG A 241 -25.91 -10.17 -8.51
N ALA A 242 -25.35 -9.43 -7.58
CA ALA A 242 -24.33 -9.90 -6.66
C ALA A 242 -24.38 -9.14 -5.32
N ALA A 243 -23.87 -9.77 -4.26
CA ALA A 243 -23.38 -9.10 -3.08
C ALA A 243 -21.94 -8.63 -3.32
N GLY A 244 -21.49 -7.60 -2.60
CA GLY A 244 -20.10 -7.16 -2.65
C GLY A 244 -19.51 -7.01 -1.26
N LEU A 245 -18.21 -7.18 -1.13
CA LEU A 245 -17.51 -6.80 0.10
C LEU A 245 -17.12 -5.34 0.03
N CYS A 246 -17.19 -4.65 1.17
CA CYS A 246 -16.80 -3.24 1.22
C CYS A 246 -16.13 -2.87 2.54
N ARG A 247 -15.39 -1.76 2.49
CA ARG A 247 -14.89 -1.10 3.69
C ARG A 247 -16.09 -0.56 4.48
N ALA A 248 -16.02 -0.60 5.81
CA ALA A 248 -17.04 0.04 6.66
C ALA A 248 -17.17 1.56 6.41
N THR A 249 -16.12 2.18 5.86
CA THR A 249 -16.04 3.59 5.45
C THR A 249 -16.55 3.88 4.03
N LEU A 250 -17.15 2.89 3.33
CA LEU A 250 -17.75 3.12 2.02
C LEU A 250 -18.80 4.23 2.11
N PRO A 251 -18.75 5.26 1.24
CA PRO A 251 -19.76 6.32 1.23
C PRO A 251 -21.18 5.77 0.98
N PRO A 252 -22.22 6.40 1.56
CA PRO A 252 -23.60 6.10 1.20
C PRO A 252 -23.80 6.14 -0.31
N THR A 253 -24.25 5.03 -0.87
CA THR A 253 -24.40 4.84 -2.32
C THR A 253 -25.86 4.53 -2.62
N PRO A 254 -26.58 5.37 -3.41
CA PRO A 254 -27.99 5.14 -3.73
C PRO A 254 -28.26 3.75 -4.34
N GLY A 255 -29.39 3.15 -3.98
CA GLY A 255 -29.80 1.81 -4.44
C GLY A 255 -29.09 0.65 -3.73
N MET A 256 -28.27 0.94 -2.72
CA MET A 256 -27.50 -0.05 -1.97
C MET A 256 -27.54 0.24 -0.47
N VAL A 257 -27.30 -0.80 0.32
CA VAL A 257 -27.08 -0.71 1.76
C VAL A 257 -25.81 -1.45 2.14
N THR A 258 -25.10 -0.97 3.18
CA THR A 258 -23.97 -1.67 3.79
C THR A 258 -24.36 -2.28 5.12
N ARG A 259 -23.98 -3.53 5.37
CA ARG A 259 -24.27 -4.26 6.61
C ARG A 259 -23.03 -4.92 7.19
N PRO A 260 -22.81 -4.81 8.52
CA PRO A 260 -21.79 -5.58 9.19
C PRO A 260 -21.99 -7.09 9.04
N LEU A 261 -20.89 -7.82 9.04
CA LEU A 261 -20.89 -9.28 9.11
C LEU A 261 -20.76 -9.76 10.56
N ALA A 262 -21.66 -10.65 10.98
CA ALA A 262 -21.71 -11.20 12.32
C ALA A 262 -20.38 -11.83 12.74
N GLY A 263 -19.88 -11.41 13.91
CA GLY A 263 -18.62 -11.90 14.46
C GLY A 263 -17.36 -11.34 13.80
N THR A 264 -17.50 -10.35 12.89
CA THR A 264 -16.38 -9.68 12.20
C THR A 264 -15.34 -10.67 11.65
N PRO A 265 -15.74 -11.59 10.74
CA PRO A 265 -14.86 -12.65 10.23
C PRO A 265 -13.69 -12.12 9.40
N LEU A 266 -13.76 -10.86 8.98
CA LEU A 266 -12.80 -10.17 8.13
C LEU A 266 -12.53 -8.77 8.67
N THR A 267 -11.25 -8.47 8.85
CA THR A 267 -10.75 -7.14 9.22
C THR A 267 -9.74 -6.67 8.20
N TRP A 268 -9.55 -5.37 8.15
CA TRP A 268 -8.67 -4.74 7.18
C TRP A 268 -7.98 -3.55 7.78
N ARG A 269 -6.67 -3.56 7.65
CA ARG A 269 -5.76 -2.54 8.18
C ARG A 269 -5.47 -1.55 7.08
N HIS A 270 -5.58 -0.28 7.41
CA HIS A 270 -5.13 0.82 6.57
C HIS A 270 -3.70 1.19 6.95
N LEU A 271 -2.79 1.13 5.98
CA LEU A 271 -1.37 1.37 6.21
C LEU A 271 -0.89 2.56 5.38
N VAL A 272 -0.10 3.44 6.01
CA VAL A 272 0.71 4.45 5.33
C VAL A 272 2.17 4.00 5.33
N GLY A 273 2.78 3.95 4.16
CA GLY A 273 4.16 3.54 3.95
C GLY A 273 5.01 4.64 3.35
N TRP A 274 6.27 4.74 3.75
CA TRP A 274 7.26 5.66 3.14
C TRP A 274 8.65 5.07 3.22
N HIS A 275 9.57 5.59 2.42
CA HIS A 275 10.98 5.23 2.52
C HIS A 275 11.67 6.09 3.61
N PRO A 276 12.39 5.50 4.58
CA PRO A 276 12.93 6.26 5.72
C PRO A 276 14.05 7.24 5.35
N ALA A 277 14.74 7.01 4.24
CA ALA A 277 15.85 7.86 3.79
C ALA A 277 15.47 8.91 2.72
N THR A 278 14.18 9.21 2.52
CA THR A 278 13.73 10.25 1.57
C THR A 278 13.21 11.48 2.31
N PRO A 279 13.14 12.67 1.66
CA PRO A 279 12.56 13.87 2.26
C PRO A 279 11.12 13.67 2.78
N ALA A 280 10.36 12.73 2.20
CA ALA A 280 9.03 12.35 2.65
C ALA A 280 8.99 11.89 4.11
N ALA A 281 10.08 11.29 4.63
CA ALA A 281 10.17 10.87 6.02
C ALA A 281 9.95 12.04 7.01
N ASN A 282 10.33 13.26 6.63
CA ASN A 282 10.15 14.45 7.48
C ASN A 282 8.67 14.86 7.63
N SER A 283 7.83 14.55 6.64
CA SER A 283 6.40 14.83 6.65
C SER A 283 5.56 13.60 7.02
N ALA A 284 6.19 12.46 7.31
CA ALA A 284 5.48 11.20 7.54
C ALA A 284 4.53 11.25 8.75
N ALA A 285 4.95 11.89 9.85
CA ALA A 285 4.09 12.05 11.03
C ALA A 285 2.82 12.86 10.70
N GLU A 286 2.97 13.91 9.90
CA GLU A 286 1.84 14.73 9.44
C GLU A 286 0.93 13.95 8.50
N VAL A 287 1.48 13.26 7.49
CA VAL A 287 0.68 12.47 6.54
C VAL A 287 -0.08 11.36 7.25
N VAL A 288 0.53 10.71 8.25
CA VAL A 288 -0.15 9.73 9.11
C VAL A 288 -1.30 10.39 9.89
N ALA A 289 -1.08 11.57 10.47
CA ALA A 289 -2.13 12.29 11.18
C ALA A 289 -3.29 12.70 10.25
N GLN A 290 -2.99 13.22 9.06
CA GLN A 290 -4.00 13.58 8.06
C GLN A 290 -4.75 12.35 7.54
N ALA A 291 -4.07 11.22 7.36
CA ALA A 291 -4.71 9.96 6.96
C ALA A 291 -5.65 9.43 8.05
N ARG A 292 -5.24 9.52 9.33
CA ARG A 292 -6.11 9.17 10.48
C ARG A 292 -7.35 10.06 10.53
N ALA A 293 -7.18 11.35 10.32
CA ALA A 293 -8.29 12.29 10.30
C ALA A 293 -9.21 12.07 9.09
N ALA A 294 -8.66 11.81 7.90
CA ALA A 294 -9.43 11.44 6.71
C ALA A 294 -10.27 10.17 6.93
N HIS A 295 -9.69 9.18 7.62
CA HIS A 295 -10.38 7.96 7.99
C HIS A 295 -11.52 8.23 8.98
N ALA A 296 -11.26 9.02 10.03
CA ALA A 296 -12.29 9.41 10.99
C ALA A 296 -13.45 10.16 10.34
N ASP A 297 -13.17 11.09 9.41
CA ASP A 297 -14.19 11.80 8.64
C ASP A 297 -15.02 10.84 7.78
N ALA A 298 -14.39 9.83 7.16
CA ALA A 298 -15.08 8.80 6.40
C ALA A 298 -15.94 7.87 7.27
N ALA A 299 -15.44 7.51 8.45
CA ALA A 299 -16.18 6.69 9.41
C ALA A 299 -17.43 7.41 9.93
N ALA A 300 -17.32 8.71 10.23
CA ALA A 300 -18.45 9.53 10.69
C ALA A 300 -19.58 9.70 9.64
N ARG A 301 -19.25 9.59 8.34
CA ARG A 301 -20.24 9.62 7.26
C ARG A 301 -20.98 8.29 7.06
N SER A 302 -20.48 7.20 7.63
CA SER A 302 -21.07 5.87 7.51
C SER A 302 -21.95 5.58 8.73
N GLU A 303 -23.26 5.65 8.55
CA GLU A 303 -24.22 5.40 9.63
C GLU A 303 -24.12 3.97 10.17
N SER A 304 -23.98 2.98 9.27
CA SER A 304 -23.82 1.57 9.65
C SER A 304 -22.52 1.35 10.44
N TYR A 305 -21.43 2.03 10.06
CA TYR A 305 -20.17 1.91 10.80
C TYR A 305 -20.21 2.64 12.14
N THR A 306 -20.76 3.84 12.19
CA THR A 306 -20.94 4.61 13.43
C THR A 306 -21.74 3.81 14.46
N ARG A 307 -22.83 3.17 14.02
CA ARG A 307 -23.66 2.30 14.87
C ARG A 307 -22.88 1.06 15.33
N TRP A 308 -22.19 0.39 14.41
CA TRP A 308 -21.37 -0.77 14.74
C TRP A 308 -20.29 -0.44 15.78
N LEU A 309 -19.61 0.71 15.63
CA LEU A 309 -18.61 1.20 16.58
C LEU A 309 -19.22 1.46 17.97
N ALA A 310 -20.42 2.02 18.06
CA ALA A 310 -21.10 2.21 19.33
C ALA A 310 -21.40 0.86 20.02
N ASP A 311 -21.95 -0.10 19.26
CA ASP A 311 -22.28 -1.43 19.78
C ASP A 311 -21.01 -2.19 20.25
N HIS A 312 -19.88 -2.03 19.56
CA HIS A 312 -18.63 -2.77 19.86
C HIS A 312 -17.66 -2.04 20.80
N ARG A 313 -17.74 -0.72 20.94
CA ARG A 313 -17.02 0.02 22.01
C ARG A 313 -17.56 -0.33 23.39
N THR A 314 -18.87 -0.54 23.48
CA THR A 314 -19.54 -0.94 24.74
C THR A 314 -19.12 -2.36 25.16
N ALA A 315 -18.82 -3.24 24.19
CA ALA A 315 -18.30 -4.58 24.44
C ALA A 315 -16.79 -4.62 24.82
N ALA A 316 -16.01 -3.62 24.42
CA ALA A 316 -14.57 -3.50 24.70
C ALA A 316 -14.24 -2.65 25.97
N GLY A 317 -15.26 -2.17 26.69
CA GLY A 317 -15.12 -1.23 27.82
C GLY A 317 -14.68 -1.87 29.14
N ALA A 318 -13.40 -2.24 29.25
CA ALA A 318 -12.65 -2.29 30.51
C ALA A 318 -11.16 -2.04 30.25
N GLY A 319 -10.80 -0.79 29.95
CA GLY A 319 -9.42 -0.32 29.87
C GLY A 319 -9.40 1.22 29.78
N PRO A 320 -8.66 1.94 30.63
CA PRO A 320 -8.79 3.38 30.75
C PRO A 320 -8.17 4.09 29.54
N MET A 321 -8.89 5.09 29.02
CA MET A 321 -8.31 6.12 28.16
C MET A 321 -7.28 6.94 28.96
N PRO A 322 -6.15 7.36 28.37
CA PRO A 322 -5.29 8.35 29.01
C PRO A 322 -6.00 9.71 28.97
N ASP A 323 -6.23 10.28 30.15
CA ASP A 323 -6.91 11.56 30.34
C ASP A 323 -6.23 12.68 29.54
N GLY A 324 -7.08 13.41 28.80
CA GLY A 324 -6.74 14.66 28.15
C GLY A 324 -6.54 15.76 29.19
N ALA A 325 -5.42 16.47 29.07
CA ALA A 325 -5.13 17.68 29.80
C ALA A 325 -6.22 18.75 29.54
N GLY A 326 -6.87 19.18 30.62
CA GLY A 326 -7.65 20.40 30.73
C GLY A 326 -7.21 21.18 31.97
N PRO A 327 -7.28 22.52 31.95
CA PRO A 327 -6.41 23.39 32.73
C PRO A 327 -6.88 23.54 34.18
N GLN A 328 -5.95 23.49 35.14
CA GLN A 328 -6.21 23.94 36.51
C GLN A 328 -5.37 25.17 36.82
N SER A 329 -6.08 26.28 37.03
CA SER A 329 -5.59 27.53 37.57
C SER A 329 -5.48 27.48 39.10
N SER A 330 -4.32 27.91 39.60
CA SER A 330 -4.08 28.67 40.83
C SER A 330 -4.70 28.21 42.15
N GLY A 331 -3.83 27.74 43.05
CA GLY A 331 -3.94 27.90 44.50
C GLY A 331 -2.55 28.22 45.06
N HIS A 332 -2.39 29.43 45.58
CA HIS A 332 -1.18 29.92 46.26
C HIS A 332 -0.85 29.09 47.51
N GLU A 333 0.42 28.79 47.72
CA GLU A 333 1.01 28.93 49.07
C GLU A 333 2.51 29.26 48.96
N GLU A 334 2.91 30.19 49.81
CA GLU A 334 4.09 31.04 49.77
C GLU A 334 5.13 30.50 50.75
N ALA A 335 6.39 30.32 50.31
CA ALA A 335 7.55 30.24 51.20
C ALA A 335 8.86 30.47 50.42
N ASP A 336 9.37 31.70 50.50
CA ASP A 336 10.77 32.11 50.25
C ASP A 336 11.61 31.71 51.49
N PRO A 337 12.88 31.26 51.32
CA PRO A 337 13.97 32.22 51.48
C PRO A 337 15.23 31.95 50.62
N GLY A 338 15.68 32.98 49.90
CA GLY A 338 17.08 33.46 49.96
C GLY A 338 18.11 33.02 48.89
N PRO A 339 19.18 33.82 48.66
CA PRO A 339 19.78 34.08 47.34
C PRO A 339 20.98 33.17 46.96
N PRO A 340 21.45 33.20 45.69
CA PRO A 340 22.12 32.08 45.04
C PRO A 340 23.64 32.07 45.23
N LYS A 341 24.25 30.87 45.14
CA LYS A 341 25.70 30.69 44.99
C LYS A 341 26.05 30.38 43.52
N PRO A 342 27.14 30.98 42.97
CA PRO A 342 27.54 30.79 41.58
C PRO A 342 28.53 29.62 41.42
N THR A 343 28.24 28.72 40.49
CA THR A 343 29.21 27.77 39.90
C THR A 343 28.87 27.72 38.41
N GLY A 344 29.66 28.20 37.46
CA GLY A 344 31.10 27.99 37.29
C GLY A 344 31.30 27.06 36.09
N TYR A 345 30.98 27.52 34.89
CA TYR A 345 31.29 26.84 33.63
C TYR A 345 32.82 26.87 33.39
N PRO A 346 33.49 25.74 33.08
CA PRO A 346 34.84 25.78 32.54
C PRO A 346 34.78 26.02 31.03
N GLY A 347 35.27 27.19 30.61
CA GLY A 347 35.62 27.49 29.22
C GLY A 347 36.92 26.79 28.78
N PRO A 348 37.21 26.76 27.47
CA PRO A 348 38.29 25.96 26.88
C PRO A 348 39.63 26.71 26.95
N PRO A 349 40.77 26.00 26.96
CA PRO A 349 42.07 26.64 26.77
C PRO A 349 42.34 26.85 25.27
N GLY A 350 42.51 28.11 24.89
CA GLY A 350 43.31 28.50 23.72
C GLY A 350 44.75 28.73 24.17
N ASP A 351 45.72 28.38 23.33
CA ASP A 351 46.66 29.36 22.80
C ASP A 351 47.58 28.81 21.69
N ILE A 352 47.47 29.46 20.53
CA ILE A 352 48.55 30.05 19.73
C ILE A 352 49.74 29.16 19.33
N HIS A 353 49.81 28.82 18.03
CA HIS A 353 51.01 29.08 17.22
C HIS A 353 50.63 29.42 15.77
N ASN A 354 50.96 30.64 15.39
CA ASN A 354 50.89 31.23 14.05
C ASN A 354 52.31 31.23 13.48
N ILE A 355 52.51 30.89 12.20
CA ILE A 355 53.62 31.32 11.29
C ILE A 355 53.35 30.73 9.89
N PRO A 356 53.76 31.42 8.79
CA PRO A 356 52.84 31.79 7.72
C PRO A 356 53.06 31.09 6.36
N GLN A 357 52.13 31.42 5.44
CA GLN A 357 52.21 31.20 4.00
C GLN A 357 53.55 31.62 3.39
N LYS A 358 54.03 30.82 2.44
CA LYS A 358 54.90 31.25 1.34
C LYS A 358 54.26 30.85 0.03
N ASP A 359 54.15 31.84 -0.84
CA ASP A 359 53.92 31.71 -2.28
C ASP A 359 54.97 30.80 -2.92
N ASN A 360 54.51 29.87 -3.78
CA ASN A 360 55.02 29.66 -5.14
C ASN A 360 54.06 28.77 -5.95
#